data_AF-A0A524MPQ9-F1
#
_entry.id   AF-A0A524MPQ9-F1
#
_cell.length_a   1.000
_cell.length_b   1.000
_cell.length_c   1.000
_cell.angle_alpha   90.00
_cell.angle_beta   90.00
_cell.angle_gamma   90.00
#
_symmetry.space_group_name_H-M   'P 1'
#
loop_
_entity.id
_entity.type
_entity.pdbx_description
1 polymer ?
#
loop_
_entity_poly.entity_id
_entity_poly.type
_entity_poly.pdbx_seq_one_letter_code
_entity_poly.pdbx_strand_id
1 'polypeptide(L)'
;MTTVGAVGLRSVNTIEMPTAPSQRRHSRQGNHMELARLSTGEMLSGKDIDANANRERTRQKRLRKTLLVLGAMFAYLFWRLVNDNPIRPGIPGWLMGNPEIVIALGLILILGTVIFIPFLTAGKSPHTLLRASDSNIRLDDVVGADQTKREAIDSMNLFLASETFQREMGGNARRGVLFEGPPGTGKTYLAKAMAAEAGVPFLFVSASEFQSMYYGQTNKKIRSFFKALRKAARDEGGAIGYIEEFDAIGGARSGMNSGSMREGIVGVVNELLVQMQSFDLPTGRQKFKASFIDWFNSFLPADKRRPRPARTEANILIVASTNRAADLDPALLRPGRFDRVIGFNLPPRADRLEIAQYYLNKKNHEDSVTAALIADLSAGYTPVKIEKLLDEALIIALRYSRTSMNVTDVLQAQLVTEVGVAHEMGYHPDERRRIAIHEAGHALTAVLTRRDVKMASILRRSAALGLVAHGDVEERFLKTPSDARDLIAVALAGRAAELQEYGEASSGISSDLAVATNIASQLVGQLGNGPGLLSLEAAGMPTAGNLVAKVLSDEPSREAAEALMVEGSERAALMTSKYREALLRIANGLCESDELEGEQIKAIVAEYTDITERRGPVRIAPVRTT
;
A
#
# COMPACT_ATOMS: atom_id res chain seq x y z
N MET A 1 42.31 -46.26 -60.95
CA MET A 1 43.10 -46.73 -59.79
C MET A 1 42.30 -46.36 -58.55
N THR A 2 41.77 -47.23 -57.70
CA THR A 2 41.84 -48.69 -57.55
C THR A 2 40.65 -49.07 -56.67
N THR A 3 40.03 -50.20 -56.99
CA THR A 3 39.06 -50.99 -56.20
C THR A 3 39.49 -51.17 -54.73
N VAL A 4 38.56 -51.34 -53.78
CA VAL A 4 38.09 -52.61 -53.15
C VAL A 4 37.22 -52.13 -51.97
N GLY A 5 36.12 -52.72 -51.49
CA GLY A 5 35.50 -54.03 -51.62
C GLY A 5 34.46 -54.15 -50.48
N ALA A 6 33.47 -54.99 -50.69
CA ALA A 6 32.21 -55.05 -49.95
C ALA A 6 32.24 -55.84 -48.62
N VAL A 7 31.07 -55.85 -47.96
CA VAL A 7 30.39 -56.94 -47.23
C VAL A 7 30.14 -56.67 -45.74
N GLY A 8 28.86 -56.77 -45.33
CA GLY A 8 28.50 -57.05 -43.93
C GLY A 8 27.09 -56.65 -43.49
N LEU A 9 26.04 -57.23 -44.10
CA LEU A 9 24.67 -57.20 -43.55
C LEU A 9 24.57 -58.06 -42.27
N ARG A 10 23.96 -57.54 -41.20
CA ARG A 10 23.20 -58.36 -40.23
C ARG A 10 22.06 -57.57 -39.57
N SER A 11 20.89 -58.20 -39.66
CA SER A 11 19.55 -57.91 -39.17
C SER A 11 19.41 -57.25 -37.80
N VAL A 12 18.49 -56.28 -37.70
CA VAL A 12 17.65 -56.10 -36.51
C VAL A 12 16.20 -55.92 -36.95
N ASN A 13 15.33 -56.72 -36.34
CA ASN A 13 13.92 -56.88 -36.62
C ASN A 13 13.11 -55.58 -36.64
N THR A 14 12.22 -55.52 -37.61
CA THR A 14 11.04 -54.66 -37.67
C THR A 14 10.17 -54.89 -36.42
N ILE A 15 10.04 -53.87 -35.57
CA ILE A 15 8.94 -53.78 -34.59
C ILE A 15 7.95 -52.77 -35.17
N GLU A 16 6.85 -53.29 -35.71
CA GLU A 16 5.69 -52.50 -36.06
C GLU A 16 5.18 -51.76 -34.82
N MET A 17 5.14 -50.43 -34.89
CA MET A 17 4.46 -49.62 -33.88
C MET A 17 2.94 -49.73 -34.09
N PRO A 18 2.14 -49.95 -33.04
CA PRO A 18 0.70 -50.02 -33.17
C PRO A 18 0.15 -48.64 -33.54
N THR A 19 -0.65 -48.62 -34.61
CA THR A 19 -1.43 -47.48 -35.05
C THR A 19 -2.36 -47.01 -33.93
N ALA A 20 -2.24 -45.72 -33.59
CA ALA A 20 -3.10 -45.07 -32.61
C ALA A 20 -4.57 -45.12 -33.07
N PRO A 21 -5.54 -45.37 -32.17
CA PRO A 21 -6.95 -45.37 -32.55
C PRO A 21 -7.40 -43.96 -32.91
N SER A 22 -7.87 -43.82 -34.14
CA SER A 22 -8.43 -42.63 -34.77
C SER A 22 -9.83 -42.29 -34.24
N GLN A 23 -9.99 -42.01 -32.95
CA GLN A 23 -11.25 -41.47 -32.43
C GLN A 23 -11.01 -40.48 -31.30
N ARG A 24 -10.89 -39.19 -31.66
CA ARG A 24 -11.25 -37.99 -30.86
C ARG A 24 -10.94 -36.73 -31.68
N ARG A 25 -11.64 -36.56 -32.81
CA ARG A 25 -11.67 -35.29 -33.57
C ARG A 25 -12.94 -34.46 -33.34
N HIS A 26 -13.79 -34.85 -32.39
CA HIS A 26 -14.94 -34.06 -31.93
C HIS A 26 -14.76 -33.64 -30.46
N SER A 27 -13.87 -32.69 -30.20
CA SER A 27 -13.93 -31.80 -29.02
C SER A 27 -13.01 -30.57 -29.12
N ARG A 28 -12.47 -30.23 -30.31
CA ARG A 28 -11.50 -29.13 -30.46
C ARG A 28 -12.12 -27.74 -30.64
N GLN A 29 -13.45 -27.63 -30.75
CA GLN A 29 -14.13 -26.34 -30.97
C GLN A 29 -14.75 -25.72 -29.70
N GLY A 30 -14.65 -26.38 -28.53
CA GLY A 30 -15.19 -25.84 -27.27
C GLY A 30 -14.19 -25.08 -26.38
N ASN A 31 -12.87 -25.17 -26.64
CA ASN A 31 -11.83 -24.71 -25.71
C ASN A 31 -10.95 -23.57 -26.26
N HIS A 32 -11.24 -23.01 -27.43
CA HIS A 32 -10.46 -21.88 -27.96
C HIS A 32 -10.76 -20.54 -27.25
N MET A 33 -11.66 -20.55 -26.26
CA MET A 33 -12.17 -19.36 -25.57
C MET A 33 -11.97 -19.48 -24.05
N GLU A 34 -10.76 -19.18 -23.59
CA GLU A 34 -10.41 -18.92 -22.18
C GLU A 34 -9.08 -18.13 -22.12
N LEU A 35 -8.07 -18.53 -22.92
CA LEU A 35 -6.77 -17.86 -22.98
C LEU A 35 -6.81 -16.44 -23.56
N ALA A 36 -7.65 -16.18 -24.56
CA ALA A 36 -7.75 -14.86 -25.21
C ALA A 36 -8.31 -13.77 -24.28
N ARG A 37 -9.03 -14.14 -23.21
CA ARG A 37 -9.54 -13.21 -22.19
C ARG A 37 -8.55 -12.96 -21.06
N LEU A 38 -7.57 -13.85 -20.84
CA LEU A 38 -6.46 -13.58 -19.94
C LEU A 38 -5.60 -12.40 -20.45
N SER A 39 -5.66 -12.06 -21.74
CA SER A 39 -4.94 -10.91 -22.31
C SER A 39 -5.76 -9.62 -22.39
N THR A 40 -7.08 -9.66 -22.19
CA THR A 40 -7.94 -8.46 -22.33
C THR A 40 -7.93 -7.57 -21.09
N GLY A 41 -7.40 -8.04 -19.95
CA GLY A 41 -7.35 -7.27 -18.70
C GLY A 41 -8.69 -7.15 -17.97
N GLU A 42 -9.72 -7.86 -18.43
CA GLU A 42 -11.01 -7.98 -17.74
C GLU A 42 -10.95 -9.14 -16.73
N MET A 43 -11.65 -8.99 -15.60
CA MET A 43 -11.67 -10.01 -14.56
C MET A 43 -12.55 -11.22 -14.94
N LEU A 44 -12.04 -12.43 -14.71
CA LEU A 44 -12.80 -13.67 -14.95
C LEU A 44 -14.01 -13.78 -14.02
N SER A 45 -15.17 -14.20 -14.54
CA SER A 45 -16.43 -14.31 -13.77
C SER A 45 -17.23 -15.58 -14.14
N GLY A 46 -18.01 -16.09 -13.18
CA GLY A 46 -19.03 -17.10 -13.44
C GLY A 46 -18.49 -18.51 -13.74
N LYS A 47 -18.96 -19.13 -14.83
CA LYS A 47 -18.67 -20.54 -15.18
C LYS A 47 -17.23 -20.76 -15.65
N ASP A 48 -16.52 -19.68 -15.97
CA ASP A 48 -15.19 -19.67 -16.57
C ASP A 48 -14.06 -19.70 -15.52
N ILE A 49 -14.43 -19.88 -14.23
CA ILE A 49 -13.50 -20.01 -13.11
C ILE A 49 -13.34 -21.50 -12.76
N ASP A 50 -12.12 -22.03 -12.87
CA ASP A 50 -11.79 -23.42 -12.48
C ASP A 50 -12.21 -23.73 -11.03
N ALA A 51 -12.07 -22.74 -10.14
CA ALA A 51 -12.50 -22.84 -8.75
C ALA A 51 -14.00 -23.13 -8.61
N ASN A 52 -14.87 -22.55 -9.45
CA ASN A 52 -16.32 -22.78 -9.39
C ASN A 52 -16.71 -24.21 -9.81
N ALA A 53 -16.05 -24.76 -10.83
CA ALA A 53 -16.24 -26.16 -11.22
C ALA A 53 -15.78 -27.13 -10.12
N ASN A 54 -14.65 -26.82 -9.46
CA ASN A 54 -14.12 -27.62 -8.35
C ASN A 54 -14.98 -27.53 -7.08
N ARG A 55 -15.57 -26.36 -6.81
CA ARG A 55 -16.54 -26.12 -5.74
C ARG A 55 -17.75 -27.04 -5.87
N GLU A 56 -18.37 -27.07 -7.04
CA GLU A 56 -19.58 -27.87 -7.28
C GLU A 56 -19.30 -29.38 -7.16
N ARG A 57 -18.19 -29.86 -7.73
CA ARG A 57 -17.74 -31.27 -7.57
C ARG A 57 -17.55 -31.65 -6.11
N THR A 58 -16.98 -30.75 -5.31
CA THR A 58 -16.71 -30.98 -3.89
C THR A 58 -18.00 -30.97 -3.06
N ARG A 59 -18.91 -30.04 -3.34
CA ARG A 59 -20.25 -29.98 -2.75
C ARG A 59 -21.04 -31.27 -3.00
N GLN A 60 -21.09 -31.75 -4.24
CA GLN A 60 -21.81 -32.99 -4.58
C GLN A 60 -21.25 -34.22 -3.86
N LYS A 61 -19.92 -34.34 -3.76
CA LYS A 61 -19.27 -35.43 -3.00
C LYS A 61 -19.62 -35.38 -1.52
N ARG A 62 -19.65 -34.19 -0.90
CA ARG A 62 -20.08 -34.01 0.50
C ARG A 62 -21.53 -34.43 0.67
N LEU A 63 -22.43 -33.92 -0.16
CA LEU A 63 -23.85 -34.23 -0.12
C LEU A 63 -24.11 -35.73 -0.20
N ARG A 64 -23.52 -36.42 -1.19
CA ARG A 64 -23.63 -37.87 -1.35
C ARG A 64 -23.13 -38.62 -0.11
N LYS A 65 -21.99 -38.21 0.44
CA LYS A 65 -21.43 -38.86 1.64
C LYS A 65 -22.29 -38.64 2.87
N THR A 66 -22.79 -37.42 3.08
CA THR A 66 -23.66 -37.09 4.21
C THR A 66 -24.98 -37.85 4.10
N LEU A 67 -25.57 -37.92 2.90
CA LEU A 67 -26.75 -38.73 2.62
C LEU A 67 -26.52 -40.22 2.89
N LEU A 68 -25.36 -40.78 2.51
CA LEU A 68 -25.02 -42.17 2.82
C LEU A 68 -24.87 -42.43 4.33
N VAL A 69 -24.21 -41.54 5.06
CA VAL A 69 -24.01 -41.69 6.52
C VAL A 69 -25.33 -41.52 7.28
N LEU A 70 -26.08 -40.45 6.98
CA LEU A 70 -27.39 -40.22 7.58
C LEU A 70 -28.39 -41.31 7.19
N GLY A 71 -28.36 -41.77 5.94
CA GLY A 71 -29.18 -42.89 5.46
C GLY A 71 -28.86 -44.20 6.18
N ALA A 72 -27.58 -44.52 6.39
CA ALA A 72 -27.18 -45.70 7.16
C ALA A 72 -27.58 -45.59 8.65
N MET A 73 -27.40 -44.41 9.25
CA MET A 73 -27.83 -44.15 10.63
C MET A 73 -29.35 -44.25 10.77
N PHE A 74 -30.10 -43.66 9.83
CA PHE A 74 -31.56 -43.76 9.77
C PHE A 74 -32.02 -45.20 9.58
N ALA A 75 -31.41 -45.95 8.66
CA ALA A 75 -31.71 -47.37 8.45
C ALA A 75 -31.45 -48.22 9.70
N TYR A 76 -30.36 -47.94 10.43
CA TYR A 76 -30.07 -48.61 11.71
C TYR A 76 -31.10 -48.28 12.79
N LEU A 77 -31.44 -47.00 12.95
CA LEU A 77 -32.46 -46.56 13.92
C LEU A 77 -33.85 -47.09 13.56
N PHE A 78 -34.20 -47.12 12.27
CA PHE A 78 -35.45 -47.64 11.75
C PHE A 78 -35.55 -49.15 11.93
N TRP A 79 -34.51 -49.91 11.57
CA TRP A 79 -34.42 -51.36 11.82
C TRP A 79 -34.59 -51.66 13.31
N ARG A 80 -33.97 -50.86 14.17
CA ARG A 80 -34.05 -51.03 15.62
C ARG A 80 -35.42 -50.67 16.19
N LEU A 81 -36.11 -49.68 15.62
CA LEU A 81 -37.48 -49.31 15.96
C LEU A 81 -38.48 -50.40 15.55
N VAL A 82 -38.31 -50.99 14.36
CA VAL A 82 -39.16 -52.10 13.86
C VAL A 82 -38.98 -53.37 14.69
N ASN A 83 -37.82 -53.57 15.33
CA ASN A 83 -37.54 -54.73 16.20
C ASN A 83 -37.82 -54.47 17.70
N ASP A 84 -38.65 -53.46 18.05
CA ASP A 84 -39.06 -53.14 19.43
C ASP A 84 -37.90 -52.96 20.45
N ASN A 85 -36.74 -52.45 20.02
CA ASN A 85 -35.59 -52.17 20.90
C ASN A 85 -35.21 -50.68 20.92
N PRO A 86 -36.06 -49.77 21.44
CA PRO A 86 -35.77 -48.34 21.42
C PRO A 86 -34.56 -47.99 22.30
N ILE A 87 -33.72 -47.04 21.84
CA ILE A 87 -32.65 -46.46 22.66
C ILE A 87 -33.30 -45.63 23.76
N ARG A 88 -33.24 -46.08 25.01
CA ARG A 88 -33.61 -45.29 26.19
C ARG A 88 -32.33 -44.68 26.77
N PRO A 89 -32.02 -43.39 26.51
CA PRO A 89 -30.95 -42.71 27.22
C PRO A 89 -31.42 -42.46 28.66
N GLY A 90 -31.28 -43.47 29.53
CA GLY A 90 -31.52 -43.33 30.96
C GLY A 90 -30.31 -42.69 31.62
N ILE A 91 -30.53 -41.65 32.43
CA ILE A 91 -29.48 -41.15 33.32
C ILE A 91 -29.19 -42.26 34.35
N PRO A 92 -27.92 -42.63 34.59
CA PRO A 92 -27.58 -43.68 35.56
C PRO A 92 -28.20 -43.41 36.93
N GLY A 93 -28.82 -44.43 37.56
CA GLY A 93 -29.57 -44.25 38.82
C GLY A 93 -28.76 -43.72 40.00
N TRP A 94 -27.43 -43.95 40.01
CA TRP A 94 -26.52 -43.40 41.02
C TRP A 94 -26.37 -41.87 40.96
N LEU A 95 -26.71 -41.25 39.82
CA LEU A 95 -26.69 -39.80 39.64
C LEU A 95 -27.95 -39.13 40.22
N MET A 96 -29.10 -39.81 40.20
CA MET A 96 -30.38 -39.24 40.67
C MET A 96 -30.53 -39.24 42.19
N GLY A 97 -29.82 -40.12 42.90
CA GLY A 97 -29.96 -40.28 44.36
C GLY A 97 -29.15 -39.31 45.22
N ASN A 98 -28.22 -38.55 44.63
CA ASN A 98 -27.26 -37.70 45.36
C ASN A 98 -27.17 -36.30 44.73
N PRO A 99 -27.97 -35.32 45.17
CA PRO A 99 -27.97 -33.97 44.59
C PRO A 99 -26.61 -33.26 44.71
N GLU A 100 -25.82 -33.58 45.75
CA GLU A 100 -24.47 -33.04 45.94
C GLU A 100 -23.49 -33.45 44.84
N ILE A 101 -23.58 -34.70 44.36
CA ILE A 101 -22.72 -35.21 43.28
C ILE A 101 -23.07 -34.53 41.96
N VAL A 102 -24.36 -34.30 41.71
CA VAL A 102 -24.83 -33.60 40.49
C VAL A 102 -24.34 -32.15 40.47
N ILE A 103 -24.41 -31.46 41.61
CA ILE A 103 -23.93 -30.07 41.76
C ILE A 103 -22.40 -30.03 41.61
N ALA A 104 -21.66 -30.95 42.24
CA ALA A 104 -20.20 -31.03 42.14
C ALA A 104 -19.74 -31.32 40.70
N LEU A 105 -20.39 -32.28 40.01
CA LEU A 105 -20.11 -32.56 38.60
C LEU A 105 -20.48 -31.37 37.70
N GLY A 106 -21.57 -30.67 37.99
CA GLY A 106 -21.96 -29.44 37.29
C GLY A 106 -20.92 -28.32 37.47
N LEU A 107 -20.43 -28.11 38.69
CA LEU A 107 -19.38 -27.13 38.98
C LEU A 107 -18.03 -27.49 38.36
N ILE A 108 -17.63 -28.76 38.39
CA ILE A 108 -16.42 -29.26 37.71
C ILE A 108 -16.54 -29.07 36.20
N LEU A 109 -17.72 -29.32 35.63
CA LEU A 109 -17.99 -29.09 34.22
C LEU A 109 -17.90 -27.59 33.89
N ILE A 110 -18.52 -26.71 34.69
CA ILE A 110 -18.47 -25.25 34.49
C ILE A 110 -17.04 -24.74 34.63
N LEU A 111 -16.34 -25.05 35.72
CA LEU A 111 -14.95 -24.64 35.94
C LEU A 111 -14.02 -25.20 34.85
N GLY A 112 -14.24 -26.46 34.47
CA GLY A 112 -13.60 -27.10 33.34
C GLY A 112 -13.83 -26.30 32.06
N THR A 113 -15.07 -25.93 31.73
CA THR A 113 -15.36 -25.13 30.54
C THR A 113 -14.72 -23.73 30.60
N VAL A 114 -14.74 -23.04 31.74
CA VAL A 114 -14.15 -21.70 31.91
C VAL A 114 -12.63 -21.75 31.71
N ILE A 115 -11.96 -22.82 32.14
CA ILE A 115 -10.50 -22.98 31.96
C ILE A 115 -10.16 -23.49 30.55
N PHE A 116 -10.93 -24.44 30.01
CA PHE A 116 -10.61 -25.10 28.74
C PHE A 116 -11.03 -24.30 27.51
N ILE A 117 -12.11 -23.51 27.58
CA ILE A 117 -12.59 -22.71 26.45
C ILE A 117 -11.53 -21.71 25.97
N PRO A 118 -10.91 -20.87 26.84
CA PRO A 118 -9.83 -19.97 26.43
C PRO A 118 -8.66 -20.70 25.76
N PHE A 119 -8.29 -21.87 26.28
CA PHE A 119 -7.20 -22.69 25.74
C PHE A 119 -7.52 -23.28 24.36
N LEU A 120 -8.77 -23.68 24.12
CA LEU A 120 -9.27 -24.14 22.82
C LEU A 120 -9.40 -22.99 21.81
N THR A 121 -9.79 -21.79 22.25
CA THR A 121 -9.92 -20.62 21.38
C THR A 121 -8.59 -19.97 21.03
N ALA A 122 -7.56 -20.09 21.87
CA ALA A 122 -6.20 -19.57 21.63
C ALA A 122 -5.48 -20.20 20.40
N GLY A 123 -6.06 -21.22 19.78
CA GLY A 123 -5.57 -21.81 18.52
C GLY A 123 -6.39 -21.48 17.27
N LYS A 124 -7.44 -20.66 17.39
CA LYS A 124 -8.22 -20.22 16.22
C LYS A 124 -7.41 -19.21 15.42
N SER A 125 -7.54 -19.32 14.10
CA SER A 125 -6.98 -18.36 13.17
C SER A 125 -7.65 -17.00 13.33
N PRO A 126 -6.89 -15.90 13.39
CA PRO A 126 -7.44 -14.56 13.62
C PRO A 126 -8.26 -14.00 12.44
N HIS A 127 -8.22 -14.64 11.27
CA HIS A 127 -8.86 -14.11 10.06
C HIS A 127 -10.36 -13.85 10.19
N THR A 128 -10.78 -12.80 9.49
CA THR A 128 -12.17 -12.54 9.11
C THR A 128 -12.39 -13.05 7.68
N LEU A 129 -13.45 -13.83 7.47
CA LEU A 129 -13.81 -14.29 6.13
C LEU A 129 -14.70 -13.23 5.47
N LEU A 130 -14.15 -12.53 4.47
CA LEU A 130 -14.89 -11.58 3.66
C LEU A 130 -15.65 -12.33 2.57
N ARG A 131 -16.97 -12.14 2.53
CA ARG A 131 -17.81 -12.62 1.43
C ARG A 131 -18.02 -11.49 0.43
N ALA A 132 -18.32 -11.85 -0.81
CA ALA A 132 -18.65 -10.86 -1.85
C ALA A 132 -19.82 -9.93 -1.47
N SER A 133 -20.73 -10.38 -0.60
CA SER A 133 -21.84 -9.59 -0.06
C SER A 133 -21.43 -8.54 0.98
N ASP A 134 -20.26 -8.70 1.60
CA ASP A 134 -19.86 -7.91 2.77
C ASP A 134 -19.13 -6.62 2.37
N SER A 135 -18.80 -6.46 1.09
CA SER A 135 -18.15 -5.29 0.51
C SER A 135 -19.01 -4.69 -0.60
N ASN A 136 -19.29 -3.39 -0.53
CA ASN A 136 -19.93 -2.63 -1.61
C ASN A 136 -18.93 -2.13 -2.66
N ILE A 137 -17.62 -2.33 -2.44
CA ILE A 137 -16.57 -1.84 -3.33
C ILE A 137 -16.40 -2.81 -4.51
N ARG A 138 -16.34 -2.28 -5.73
CA ARG A 138 -16.07 -3.03 -6.98
C ARG A 138 -14.78 -2.54 -7.64
N LEU A 139 -14.27 -3.28 -8.63
CA LEU A 139 -13.09 -2.85 -9.37
C LEU A 139 -13.31 -1.53 -10.10
N ASP A 140 -14.55 -1.24 -10.51
CA ASP A 140 -14.92 0.04 -11.15
C ASP A 140 -14.84 1.23 -10.20
N ASP A 141 -14.89 1.01 -8.88
CA ASP A 141 -14.67 2.06 -7.88
C ASP A 141 -13.18 2.40 -7.69
N VAL A 142 -12.27 1.58 -8.22
CA VAL A 142 -10.83 1.85 -8.18
C VAL A 142 -10.46 2.70 -9.40
N VAL A 143 -10.33 4.00 -9.17
CA VAL A 143 -10.09 5.03 -10.21
C VAL A 143 -8.67 5.58 -10.12
N GLY A 144 -8.06 5.97 -11.25
CA GLY A 144 -6.73 6.61 -11.29
C GLY A 144 -5.58 5.67 -10.91
N ALA A 145 -5.70 4.38 -11.24
CA ALA A 145 -4.68 3.38 -10.97
C ALA A 145 -4.68 2.27 -12.03
N ASP A 146 -4.92 2.59 -13.30
CA ASP A 146 -5.20 1.61 -14.36
C ASP A 146 -4.10 0.57 -14.53
N GLN A 147 -2.83 0.99 -14.51
CA GLN A 147 -1.71 0.06 -14.64
C GLN A 147 -1.63 -0.89 -13.43
N THR A 148 -1.68 -0.34 -12.21
CA THR A 148 -1.67 -1.10 -10.96
C THR A 148 -2.86 -2.06 -10.86
N LYS A 149 -4.05 -1.59 -11.24
CA LYS A 149 -5.30 -2.36 -11.32
C LYS A 149 -5.16 -3.50 -12.31
N ARG A 150 -4.65 -3.24 -13.52
CA ARG A 150 -4.43 -4.26 -14.54
C ARG A 150 -3.47 -5.35 -14.08
N GLU A 151 -2.34 -4.98 -13.47
CA GLU A 151 -1.38 -5.96 -12.95
C GLU A 151 -1.96 -6.85 -11.84
N ALA A 152 -2.81 -6.28 -10.98
CA ALA A 152 -3.50 -7.01 -9.94
C ALA A 152 -4.56 -7.97 -10.53
N ILE A 153 -5.32 -7.51 -11.54
CA ILE A 153 -6.29 -8.34 -12.26
C ILE A 153 -5.60 -9.49 -12.98
N ASP A 154 -4.51 -9.23 -13.71
CA ASP A 154 -3.74 -10.26 -14.42
C ASP A 154 -3.21 -11.33 -13.45
N SER A 155 -2.69 -10.90 -12.30
CA SER A 155 -2.21 -11.81 -11.25
C SER A 155 -3.33 -12.69 -10.69
N MET A 156 -4.53 -12.13 -10.53
CA MET A 156 -5.69 -12.84 -10.04
C MET A 156 -6.31 -13.77 -11.09
N ASN A 157 -6.39 -13.33 -12.35
CA ASN A 157 -6.86 -14.14 -13.47
C ASN A 157 -5.98 -15.39 -13.66
N LEU A 158 -4.65 -15.25 -13.55
CA LEU A 158 -3.72 -16.39 -13.55
C LEU A 158 -3.95 -17.37 -12.40
N PHE A 159 -4.38 -16.87 -11.24
CA PHE A 159 -4.74 -17.70 -10.10
C PHE A 159 -6.09 -18.43 -10.31
N LEU A 160 -7.09 -17.71 -10.83
CA LEU A 160 -8.43 -18.24 -11.08
C LEU A 160 -8.46 -19.28 -12.20
N ALA A 161 -7.62 -19.11 -13.23
CA ALA A 161 -7.46 -20.01 -14.38
C ALA A 161 -6.21 -20.91 -14.28
N SER A 162 -5.79 -21.22 -13.05
CA SER A 162 -4.54 -21.97 -12.82
C SER A 162 -4.51 -23.37 -13.44
N GLU A 163 -5.64 -24.09 -13.47
CA GLU A 163 -5.70 -25.44 -14.03
C GLU A 163 -5.61 -25.39 -15.56
N THR A 164 -6.34 -24.46 -16.20
CA THR A 164 -6.23 -24.22 -17.65
C THR A 164 -4.83 -23.76 -18.03
N PHE A 165 -4.24 -22.80 -17.30
CA PHE A 165 -2.88 -22.30 -17.56
C PHE A 165 -1.82 -23.40 -17.45
N GLN A 166 -1.92 -24.27 -16.45
CA GLN A 166 -1.02 -25.41 -16.28
C GLN A 166 -1.21 -26.48 -17.36
N ARG A 167 -2.46 -26.83 -17.67
CA ARG A 167 -2.79 -27.88 -18.64
C ARG A 167 -2.42 -27.50 -20.08
N GLU A 168 -2.68 -26.27 -20.47
CA GLU A 168 -2.55 -25.82 -21.86
C GLU A 168 -1.21 -25.18 -22.17
N MET A 169 -0.60 -24.50 -21.19
CA MET A 169 0.65 -23.76 -21.38
C MET A 169 1.82 -24.30 -20.54
N GLY A 170 1.59 -25.27 -19.64
CA GLY A 170 2.63 -25.81 -18.76
C GLY A 170 3.12 -24.81 -17.70
N GLY A 171 2.43 -23.69 -17.52
CA GLY A 171 2.80 -22.63 -16.58
C GLY A 171 2.42 -22.97 -15.13
N ASN A 172 3.06 -22.28 -14.18
CA ASN A 172 2.73 -22.39 -12.76
C ASN A 172 1.87 -21.20 -12.32
N ALA A 173 0.89 -21.47 -11.46
CA ALA A 173 0.09 -20.43 -10.84
C ALA A 173 0.93 -19.54 -9.92
N ARG A 174 0.62 -18.25 -9.90
CA ARG A 174 1.21 -17.30 -8.94
C ARG A 174 0.68 -17.60 -7.55
N ARG A 175 1.57 -17.57 -6.56
CA ARG A 175 1.23 -17.93 -5.17
C ARG A 175 1.35 -16.76 -4.20
N GLY A 176 2.09 -15.69 -4.55
CA GLY A 176 2.19 -14.50 -3.69
C GLY A 176 2.33 -13.18 -4.46
N VAL A 177 1.51 -12.21 -4.08
CA VAL A 177 1.57 -10.83 -4.58
C VAL A 177 1.74 -9.87 -3.40
N LEU A 178 2.69 -8.95 -3.50
CA LEU A 178 2.92 -7.90 -2.50
C LEU A 178 2.50 -6.55 -3.09
N PHE A 179 1.61 -5.85 -2.41
CA PHE A 179 1.25 -4.46 -2.68
C PHE A 179 2.13 -3.56 -1.82
N GLU A 180 2.94 -2.72 -2.46
CA GLU A 180 3.80 -1.76 -1.77
C GLU A 180 3.44 -0.33 -2.13
N GLY A 181 3.60 0.61 -1.20
CA GLY A 181 3.46 2.03 -1.50
C GLY A 181 3.00 2.85 -0.29
N PRO A 182 2.94 4.18 -0.39
CA PRO A 182 2.54 5.05 0.72
C PRO A 182 1.12 4.74 1.25
N PRO A 183 0.80 5.08 2.51
CA PRO A 183 -0.56 4.92 3.03
C PRO A 183 -1.56 5.77 2.24
N GLY A 184 -2.79 5.28 2.07
CA GLY A 184 -3.86 6.01 1.39
C GLY A 184 -3.86 5.94 -0.14
N THR A 185 -2.95 5.18 -0.77
CA THR A 185 -2.91 4.95 -2.23
C THR A 185 -3.89 3.88 -2.74
N GLY A 186 -4.76 3.34 -1.88
CA GLY A 186 -5.81 2.41 -2.30
C GLY A 186 -5.44 0.92 -2.29
N LYS A 187 -4.31 0.51 -1.68
CA LYS A 187 -3.91 -0.91 -1.55
C LYS A 187 -5.02 -1.82 -1.00
N THR A 188 -5.54 -1.49 0.17
CA THR A 188 -6.63 -2.23 0.82
C THR A 188 -7.97 -2.06 0.09
N TYR A 189 -8.15 -0.91 -0.58
CA TYR A 189 -9.35 -0.62 -1.36
C TYR A 189 -9.44 -1.55 -2.59
N LEU A 190 -8.34 -1.67 -3.35
CA LEU A 190 -8.22 -2.62 -4.46
C LEU A 190 -8.35 -4.07 -3.97
N ALA A 191 -7.74 -4.42 -2.84
CA ALA A 191 -7.87 -5.78 -2.30
C ALA A 191 -9.33 -6.16 -1.97
N LYS A 192 -10.11 -5.23 -1.40
CA LYS A 192 -11.54 -5.42 -1.12
C LYS A 192 -12.37 -5.50 -2.40
N ALA A 193 -12.03 -4.71 -3.42
CA ALA A 193 -12.64 -4.77 -4.74
C ALA A 193 -12.41 -6.15 -5.40
N MET A 194 -11.16 -6.62 -5.39
CA MET A 194 -10.78 -7.96 -5.86
C MET A 194 -11.53 -9.05 -5.09
N ALA A 195 -11.67 -8.92 -3.77
CA ALA A 195 -12.41 -9.88 -2.94
C ALA A 195 -13.88 -10.00 -3.37
N ALA A 196 -14.50 -8.88 -3.74
CA ALA A 196 -15.90 -8.86 -4.16
C ALA A 196 -16.11 -9.57 -5.50
N GLU A 197 -15.14 -9.49 -6.42
CA GLU A 197 -15.28 -10.02 -7.77
C GLU A 197 -14.70 -11.43 -7.95
N ALA A 198 -13.73 -11.86 -7.12
CA ALA A 198 -13.02 -13.12 -7.32
C ALA A 198 -13.89 -14.38 -7.13
N GLY A 199 -15.06 -14.27 -6.49
CA GLY A 199 -16.00 -15.38 -6.29
C GLY A 199 -15.47 -16.54 -5.42
N VAL A 200 -14.27 -16.40 -4.85
CA VAL A 200 -13.61 -17.36 -3.95
C VAL A 200 -13.54 -16.81 -2.52
N PRO A 201 -13.42 -17.67 -1.49
CA PRO A 201 -13.23 -17.22 -0.11
C PRO A 201 -12.03 -16.30 0.04
N PHE A 202 -12.26 -15.15 0.66
CA PHE A 202 -11.24 -14.15 0.93
C PHE A 202 -11.01 -14.06 2.44
N LEU A 203 -9.84 -14.50 2.92
CA LEU A 203 -9.49 -14.50 4.33
C LEU A 203 -8.63 -13.27 4.61
N PHE A 204 -9.21 -12.28 5.28
CA PHE A 204 -8.55 -11.04 5.65
C PHE A 204 -7.99 -11.11 7.07
N VAL A 205 -6.77 -10.61 7.28
CA VAL A 205 -6.13 -10.48 8.59
C VAL A 205 -5.18 -9.28 8.59
N SER A 206 -5.19 -8.47 9.67
CA SER A 206 -4.10 -7.51 9.89
C SER A 206 -2.90 -8.24 10.50
N ALA A 207 -1.69 -7.96 10.03
CA ALA A 207 -0.47 -8.60 10.53
C ALA A 207 -0.29 -8.42 12.04
N SER A 208 -0.75 -7.29 12.59
CA SER A 208 -0.73 -6.99 14.02
C SER A 208 -1.51 -8.02 14.86
N GLU A 209 -2.57 -8.63 14.31
CA GLU A 209 -3.38 -9.64 15.00
C GLU A 209 -2.63 -10.96 15.24
N PHE A 210 -1.58 -11.22 14.45
CA PHE A 210 -0.71 -12.35 14.71
C PHE A 210 0.14 -12.14 15.96
N GLN A 211 0.51 -10.89 16.27
CA GLN A 211 1.34 -10.59 17.42
C GLN A 211 0.63 -11.00 18.72
N SER A 212 1.43 -11.47 19.67
CA SER A 212 0.98 -11.94 20.99
C SER A 212 2.10 -11.73 21.99
N MET A 213 1.75 -11.39 23.23
CA MET A 213 2.70 -11.23 24.33
C MET A 213 3.36 -12.56 24.74
N TYR A 214 2.79 -13.70 24.32
CA TYR A 214 3.26 -15.02 24.71
C TYR A 214 4.11 -15.67 23.62
N TYR A 215 5.29 -16.14 24.02
CA TYR A 215 6.24 -16.83 23.16
C TYR A 215 5.59 -18.02 22.42
N GLY A 216 5.83 -18.13 21.11
CA GLY A 216 5.32 -19.22 20.26
C GLY A 216 3.84 -19.13 19.87
N GLN A 217 3.03 -18.26 20.48
CA GLN A 217 1.63 -18.08 20.09
C GLN A 217 1.49 -17.44 18.70
N THR A 218 2.36 -16.49 18.33
CA THR A 218 2.39 -15.87 17.00
C THR A 218 2.55 -16.93 15.90
N ASN A 219 3.54 -17.81 16.04
CA ASN A 219 3.78 -18.89 15.07
C ASN A 219 2.59 -19.86 14.99
N LYS A 220 1.92 -20.14 16.13
CA LYS A 220 0.70 -20.97 16.15
C LYS A 220 -0.46 -20.29 15.40
N LYS A 221 -0.65 -18.98 15.57
CA LYS A 221 -1.67 -18.20 14.85
C LYS A 221 -1.39 -18.20 13.34
N ILE A 222 -0.14 -17.99 12.91
CA ILE A 222 0.26 -18.07 11.50
C ILE A 222 -0.04 -19.46 10.92
N ARG A 223 0.38 -20.54 11.59
CA ARG A 223 0.05 -21.91 11.17
C ARG A 223 -1.46 -22.14 11.06
N SER A 224 -2.23 -21.62 12.01
CA SER A 224 -3.68 -21.77 12.02
C SER A 224 -4.34 -21.02 10.85
N PHE A 225 -3.85 -19.82 10.51
CA PHE A 225 -4.29 -19.04 9.35
C PHE A 225 -4.05 -19.80 8.04
N PHE A 226 -2.81 -20.22 7.76
CA PHE A 226 -2.50 -20.98 6.54
C PHE A 226 -3.21 -22.35 6.50
N LYS A 227 -3.51 -22.95 7.66
CA LYS A 227 -4.34 -24.16 7.74
C LYS A 227 -5.80 -23.87 7.37
N ALA A 228 -6.37 -22.76 7.83
CA ALA A 228 -7.72 -22.33 7.49
C ALA A 228 -7.81 -21.99 5.99
N LEU A 229 -6.84 -21.27 5.46
CA LEU A 229 -6.75 -20.92 4.04
C LEU A 229 -6.67 -22.16 3.13
N ARG A 230 -5.78 -23.11 3.44
CA ARG A 230 -5.71 -24.40 2.72
C ARG A 230 -6.96 -25.25 2.86
N LYS A 231 -7.73 -25.08 3.93
CA LYS A 231 -9.02 -25.77 4.07
C LYS A 231 -10.05 -25.11 3.16
N ALA A 232 -10.17 -23.78 3.19
CA ALA A 232 -11.08 -23.02 2.32
C ALA A 232 -10.80 -23.29 0.83
N ALA A 233 -9.54 -23.23 0.42
CA ALA A 233 -9.15 -23.48 -0.97
C ALA A 233 -9.56 -24.86 -1.48
N ARG A 234 -9.43 -25.91 -0.66
CA ARG A 234 -9.85 -27.27 -1.05
C ARG A 234 -11.36 -27.47 -1.00
N ASP A 235 -12.03 -26.70 -0.16
CA ASP A 235 -13.48 -26.78 0.01
C ASP A 235 -14.20 -26.07 -1.16
N GLU A 236 -13.63 -24.96 -1.63
CA GLU A 236 -14.27 -24.01 -2.55
C GLU A 236 -13.53 -23.89 -3.90
N GLY A 237 -12.49 -24.71 -4.15
CA GLY A 237 -11.73 -24.75 -5.41
C GLY A 237 -10.62 -23.71 -5.55
N GLY A 238 -10.60 -22.70 -4.69
CA GLY A 238 -9.54 -21.70 -4.55
C GLY A 238 -9.78 -20.84 -3.31
N ALA A 239 -8.77 -20.19 -2.76
CA ALA A 239 -8.95 -19.18 -1.73
C ALA A 239 -7.84 -18.13 -1.76
N ILE A 240 -8.19 -16.90 -1.38
CA ILE A 240 -7.26 -15.77 -1.29
C ILE A 240 -7.03 -15.47 0.20
N GLY A 241 -5.77 -15.35 0.60
CA GLY A 241 -5.38 -14.87 1.93
C GLY A 241 -4.81 -13.47 1.81
N TYR A 242 -5.44 -12.48 2.43
CA TYR A 242 -4.96 -11.10 2.46
C TYR A 242 -4.38 -10.74 3.82
N ILE A 243 -3.13 -10.28 3.84
CA ILE A 243 -2.43 -9.84 5.06
C ILE A 243 -2.13 -8.34 4.95
N GLU A 244 -2.82 -7.52 5.75
CA GLU A 244 -2.57 -6.09 5.82
C GLU A 244 -1.37 -5.77 6.73
N GLU A 245 -0.71 -4.62 6.52
CA GLU A 245 0.44 -4.15 7.33
C GLU A 245 1.54 -5.21 7.51
N PHE A 246 1.88 -5.88 6.41
CA PHE A 246 2.76 -7.05 6.42
C PHE A 246 4.15 -6.77 7.02
N ASP A 247 4.60 -5.51 7.02
CA ASP A 247 5.82 -5.05 7.69
C ASP A 247 5.85 -5.34 9.19
N ALA A 248 4.69 -5.44 9.87
CA ALA A 248 4.62 -5.78 11.29
C ALA A 248 5.11 -7.20 11.62
N ILE A 249 5.13 -8.12 10.65
CA ILE A 249 5.58 -9.51 10.81
C ILE A 249 6.66 -9.94 9.83
N GLY A 250 6.90 -9.15 8.77
CA GLY A 250 7.84 -9.43 7.70
C GLY A 250 9.16 -8.67 7.78
N GLY A 251 9.39 -7.88 8.84
CA GLY A 251 10.57 -7.03 8.98
C GLY A 251 11.90 -7.78 8.93
N ALA A 252 12.85 -7.22 8.17
CA ALA A 252 14.24 -7.64 8.10
C ALA A 252 14.96 -7.40 9.43
N ARG A 253 16.04 -8.14 9.66
CA ARG A 253 16.96 -7.86 10.76
C ARG A 253 17.58 -6.47 10.58
N SER A 254 17.08 -5.45 11.26
CA SER A 254 17.79 -4.18 11.38
C SER A 254 18.64 -4.15 12.65
N GLY A 255 19.87 -3.67 12.51
CA GLY A 255 20.99 -3.81 13.45
C GLY A 255 20.90 -2.96 14.71
N MET A 256 21.52 -3.49 15.78
CA MET A 256 21.94 -2.84 17.04
C MET A 256 20.90 -2.00 17.82
N ASN A 257 19.96 -2.67 18.52
CA ASN A 257 19.74 -2.48 19.97
C ASN A 257 18.61 -3.40 20.51
N SER A 258 18.82 -3.91 21.73
CA SER A 258 17.93 -4.73 22.58
C SER A 258 17.83 -6.25 22.29
N GLY A 259 18.22 -7.06 23.28
CA GLY A 259 18.42 -8.51 23.18
C GLY A 259 17.21 -9.41 23.51
N SER A 260 16.04 -8.86 23.88
CA SER A 260 14.88 -9.65 24.33
C SER A 260 13.72 -9.71 23.32
N MET A 261 13.53 -8.71 22.47
CA MET A 261 12.47 -8.69 21.43
C MET A 261 12.91 -9.37 20.12
N ARG A 262 14.23 -9.56 19.94
CA ARG A 262 14.89 -10.00 18.69
C ARG A 262 14.55 -11.43 18.26
N GLU A 263 14.35 -12.34 19.21
CA GLU A 263 14.13 -13.76 18.90
C GLU A 263 12.69 -14.03 18.39
N GLY A 264 11.73 -13.21 18.82
CA GLY A 264 10.33 -13.33 18.43
C GLY A 264 10.08 -13.05 16.94
N ILE A 265 10.59 -11.93 16.42
CA ILE A 265 10.33 -11.51 15.02
C ILE A 265 11.01 -12.45 14.00
N VAL A 266 12.25 -12.88 14.27
CA VAL A 266 12.97 -13.81 13.38
C VAL A 266 12.28 -15.18 13.32
N GLY A 267 11.78 -15.68 14.46
CA GLY A 267 10.99 -16.90 14.51
C GLY A 267 9.69 -16.81 13.69
N VAL A 268 9.10 -15.61 13.61
CA VAL A 268 7.86 -15.33 12.86
C VAL A 268 8.11 -15.29 11.36
N VAL A 269 9.14 -14.57 10.91
CA VAL A 269 9.52 -14.53 9.48
C VAL A 269 9.81 -15.93 8.98
N ASN A 270 10.62 -16.71 9.70
CA ASN A 270 10.91 -18.10 9.32
C ASN A 270 9.65 -18.97 9.21
N GLU A 271 8.69 -18.83 10.14
CA GLU A 271 7.41 -19.55 10.05
C GLU A 271 6.61 -19.13 8.80
N LEU A 272 6.57 -17.84 8.46
CA LEU A 272 5.95 -17.36 7.23
C LEU A 272 6.61 -17.97 5.99
N LEU A 273 7.94 -17.98 5.93
CA LEU A 273 8.70 -18.59 4.83
C LEU A 273 8.36 -20.08 4.67
N VAL A 274 8.28 -20.82 5.77
CA VAL A 274 7.89 -22.24 5.78
C VAL A 274 6.46 -22.41 5.27
N GLN A 275 5.51 -21.61 5.74
CA GLN A 275 4.11 -21.72 5.30
C GLN A 275 3.93 -21.39 3.82
N MET A 276 4.61 -20.36 3.31
CA MET A 276 4.57 -19.97 1.89
C MET A 276 5.17 -21.01 0.95
N GLN A 277 6.10 -21.85 1.44
CA GLN A 277 6.62 -22.97 0.65
C GLN A 277 5.76 -24.25 0.75
N SER A 278 4.84 -24.30 1.72
CA SER A 278 4.19 -25.54 2.16
C SER A 278 2.71 -25.66 1.76
N PHE A 279 2.31 -25.05 0.64
CA PHE A 279 0.92 -25.08 0.16
C PHE A 279 0.44 -26.50 -0.20
N ASP A 280 1.35 -27.37 -0.62
CA ASP A 280 1.05 -28.74 -1.09
C ASP A 280 1.06 -29.79 0.04
N LEU A 281 1.05 -29.33 1.30
CA LEU A 281 1.01 -30.22 2.46
C LEU A 281 -0.30 -31.03 2.51
N PRO A 282 -0.23 -32.37 2.65
CA PRO A 282 -1.41 -33.21 2.71
C PRO A 282 -2.23 -32.94 3.97
N THR A 283 -3.55 -33.01 3.84
CA THR A 283 -4.48 -32.94 4.97
C THR A 283 -4.24 -34.10 5.95
N GLY A 284 -4.61 -33.93 7.23
CA GLY A 284 -4.45 -34.99 8.24
C GLY A 284 -5.10 -36.32 7.85
N ARG A 285 -6.25 -36.27 7.16
CA ARG A 285 -6.90 -37.46 6.60
C ARG A 285 -6.10 -38.11 5.47
N GLN A 286 -5.49 -37.32 4.59
CA GLN A 286 -4.61 -37.82 3.55
C GLN A 286 -3.33 -38.42 4.14
N LYS A 287 -2.76 -37.80 5.19
CA LYS A 287 -1.61 -38.38 5.92
C LYS A 287 -1.97 -39.73 6.52
N PHE A 288 -3.10 -39.82 7.23
CA PHE A 288 -3.56 -41.10 7.80
C PHE A 288 -3.79 -42.17 6.72
N LYS A 289 -4.46 -41.81 5.62
CA LYS A 289 -4.70 -42.73 4.49
C LYS A 289 -3.39 -43.15 3.81
N ALA A 290 -2.44 -42.22 3.65
CA ALA A 290 -1.13 -42.50 3.08
C ALA A 290 -0.32 -43.41 4.01
N SER A 291 -0.27 -43.14 5.31
CA SER A 291 0.38 -43.99 6.30
C SER A 291 -0.23 -45.40 6.34
N PHE A 292 -1.55 -45.51 6.21
CA PHE A 292 -2.21 -46.81 6.12
C PHE A 292 -1.83 -47.57 4.83
N ILE A 293 -1.78 -46.87 3.69
CA ILE A 293 -1.33 -47.46 2.42
C ILE A 293 0.14 -47.84 2.49
N ASP A 294 0.98 -47.02 3.12
CA ASP A 294 2.41 -47.31 3.30
C ASP A 294 2.63 -48.52 4.20
N TRP A 295 1.86 -48.61 5.29
CA TRP A 295 1.83 -49.79 6.15
C TRP A 295 1.33 -51.04 5.40
N PHE A 296 0.30 -50.91 4.57
CA PHE A 296 -0.16 -52.03 3.74
C PHE A 296 0.89 -52.42 2.68
N ASN A 297 1.56 -51.44 2.09
CA ASN A 297 2.60 -51.61 1.09
C ASN A 297 3.89 -52.21 1.68
N SER A 298 4.14 -52.09 2.99
CA SER A 298 5.29 -52.76 3.61
C SER A 298 5.14 -54.28 3.64
N PHE A 299 3.92 -54.81 3.50
CA PHE A 299 3.64 -56.24 3.38
C PHE A 299 3.59 -56.73 1.92
N LEU A 300 3.80 -55.85 0.93
CA LEU A 300 3.71 -56.19 -0.49
C LEU A 300 5.07 -56.11 -1.19
N PRO A 301 5.36 -57.05 -2.12
CA PRO A 301 6.53 -56.97 -2.98
C PRO A 301 6.46 -55.73 -3.89
N ALA A 302 7.62 -55.23 -4.33
CA ALA A 302 7.77 -53.90 -4.93
C ALA A 302 6.90 -53.68 -6.18
N ASP A 303 6.63 -54.75 -6.93
CA ASP A 303 5.79 -54.82 -8.14
C ASP A 303 4.28 -54.71 -7.86
N LYS A 304 3.84 -54.95 -6.62
CA LYS A 304 2.42 -54.94 -6.23
C LYS A 304 2.02 -53.79 -5.31
N ARG A 305 2.93 -52.84 -5.07
CA ARG A 305 2.66 -51.69 -4.20
C ARG A 305 1.54 -50.82 -4.77
N ARG A 306 0.57 -50.47 -3.93
CA ARG A 306 -0.49 -49.57 -4.33
C ARG A 306 0.04 -48.14 -4.43
N PRO A 307 -0.35 -47.38 -5.49
CA PRO A 307 0.07 -46.01 -5.65
C PRO A 307 -0.48 -45.16 -4.49
N ARG A 308 0.38 -44.27 -3.97
CA ARG A 308 -0.08 -43.26 -3.01
C ARG A 308 -1.15 -42.39 -3.67
N PRO A 309 -2.19 -41.99 -2.93
CA PRO A 309 -3.21 -41.10 -3.45
C PRO A 309 -2.57 -39.78 -3.89
N ALA A 310 -2.96 -39.29 -5.07
CA ALA A 310 -2.47 -38.03 -5.60
C ALA A 310 -2.72 -36.89 -4.60
N ARG A 311 -1.73 -36.01 -4.44
CA ARG A 311 -1.86 -34.83 -3.60
C ARG A 311 -2.76 -33.84 -4.32
N THR A 312 -3.82 -33.40 -3.64
CA THR A 312 -4.62 -32.28 -4.13
C THR A 312 -3.95 -31.02 -3.66
N GLU A 313 -3.29 -30.33 -4.58
CA GLU A 313 -2.73 -28.99 -4.33
C GLU A 313 -3.87 -28.05 -3.93
N ALA A 314 -3.58 -27.15 -3.00
CA ALA A 314 -4.53 -26.13 -2.62
C ALA A 314 -4.25 -24.90 -3.50
N ASN A 315 -5.18 -24.56 -4.39
CA ASN A 315 -5.07 -23.33 -5.18
C ASN A 315 -5.21 -22.13 -4.24
N ILE A 316 -4.10 -21.48 -3.92
CA ILE A 316 -4.03 -20.37 -2.96
C ILE A 316 -3.26 -19.21 -3.57
N LEU A 317 -3.81 -18.01 -3.40
CA LEU A 317 -3.11 -16.76 -3.64
C LEU A 317 -2.94 -16.04 -2.30
N ILE A 318 -1.70 -15.71 -1.94
CA ILE A 318 -1.41 -14.80 -0.82
C ILE A 318 -1.25 -13.41 -1.39
N VAL A 319 -2.03 -12.46 -0.89
CA VAL A 319 -1.85 -11.04 -1.16
C VAL A 319 -1.44 -10.38 0.15
N ALA A 320 -0.39 -9.57 0.13
CA ALA A 320 0.04 -8.80 1.30
C ALA A 320 0.18 -7.33 0.95
N SER A 321 -0.03 -6.43 1.90
CA SER A 321 0.22 -5.01 1.70
C SER A 321 1.20 -4.45 2.71
N THR A 322 2.13 -3.61 2.28
CA THR A 322 3.11 -2.91 3.13
C THR A 322 3.23 -1.45 2.75
N ASN A 323 3.51 -0.59 3.74
CA ASN A 323 3.92 0.79 3.49
C ASN A 323 5.46 0.93 3.48
N ARG A 324 6.18 -0.10 3.92
CA ARG A 324 7.63 -0.09 4.19
C ARG A 324 8.30 -1.32 3.58
N ALA A 325 8.31 -1.39 2.24
CA ALA A 325 8.88 -2.54 1.54
C ALA A 325 10.39 -2.70 1.77
N ALA A 326 11.12 -1.59 1.89
CA ALA A 326 12.57 -1.60 2.15
C ALA A 326 12.93 -2.27 3.49
N ASP A 327 12.02 -2.27 4.45
CA ASP A 327 12.22 -2.88 5.76
C ASP A 327 11.87 -4.37 5.80
N LEU A 328 11.37 -4.96 4.71
CA LEU A 328 11.01 -6.38 4.67
C LEU A 328 12.24 -7.28 4.47
N ASP A 329 12.20 -8.50 5.03
CA ASP A 329 13.24 -9.50 4.81
C ASP A 329 13.29 -9.86 3.29
N PRO A 330 14.44 -9.67 2.61
CA PRO A 330 14.58 -9.98 1.18
C PRO A 330 14.28 -11.44 0.84
N ALA A 331 14.33 -12.36 1.81
CA ALA A 331 13.92 -13.73 1.64
C ALA A 331 12.44 -13.84 1.23
N LEU A 332 11.57 -12.95 1.71
CA LEU A 332 10.13 -12.97 1.41
C LEU A 332 9.82 -12.67 -0.07
N LEU A 333 10.71 -11.93 -0.75
CA LEU A 333 10.57 -11.51 -2.15
C LEU A 333 11.17 -12.50 -3.15
N ARG A 334 11.69 -13.65 -2.68
CA ARG A 334 12.29 -14.67 -3.55
C ARG A 334 11.21 -15.47 -4.31
N PRO A 335 11.52 -16.00 -5.52
CA PRO A 335 10.60 -16.83 -6.27
C PRO A 335 9.97 -17.97 -5.44
N GLY A 336 8.66 -18.17 -5.61
CA GLY A 336 7.86 -19.14 -4.84
C GLY A 336 7.31 -18.60 -3.51
N ARG A 337 7.53 -17.31 -3.21
CA ARG A 337 6.95 -16.58 -2.06
C ARG A 337 6.15 -15.38 -2.58
N PHE A 338 6.57 -14.14 -2.35
CA PHE A 338 6.05 -12.99 -3.08
C PHE A 338 6.83 -12.83 -4.38
N ASP A 339 6.40 -13.56 -5.41
CA ASP A 339 7.04 -13.56 -6.73
C ASP A 339 6.63 -12.34 -7.58
N ARG A 340 5.61 -11.60 -7.16
CA ARG A 340 5.21 -10.33 -7.78
C ARG A 340 5.10 -9.24 -6.72
N VAL A 341 5.70 -8.08 -7.03
CA VAL A 341 5.52 -6.83 -6.28
C VAL A 341 4.79 -5.85 -7.19
N ILE A 342 3.73 -5.24 -6.69
CA ILE A 342 2.94 -4.23 -7.38
C ILE A 342 3.06 -2.93 -6.59
N GLY A 343 3.65 -1.92 -7.21
CA GLY A 343 3.85 -0.60 -6.62
C GLY A 343 2.61 0.28 -6.77
N PHE A 344 2.22 0.91 -5.65
CA PHE A 344 1.18 1.92 -5.55
C PHE A 344 1.84 3.26 -5.27
N ASN A 345 2.14 3.99 -6.35
CA ASN A 345 2.77 5.30 -6.27
C ASN A 345 1.72 6.39 -6.05
N LEU A 346 2.19 7.62 -5.83
CA LEU A 346 1.30 8.78 -5.84
C LEU A 346 0.72 8.98 -7.26
N PRO A 347 -0.58 9.27 -7.40
CA PRO A 347 -1.21 9.40 -8.69
C PRO A 347 -0.66 10.62 -9.46
N PRO A 348 -0.31 10.47 -10.75
CA PRO A 348 -0.03 11.60 -11.63
C PRO A 348 -1.27 12.48 -11.82
N ARG A 349 -1.09 13.66 -12.41
CA ARG A 349 -2.18 14.62 -12.65
C ARG A 349 -3.40 14.01 -13.37
N ALA A 350 -3.17 13.18 -14.38
CA ALA A 350 -4.25 12.54 -15.15
C ALA A 350 -5.13 11.66 -14.23
N ASP A 351 -4.49 10.78 -13.46
CA ASP A 351 -5.16 9.92 -12.49
C ASP A 351 -5.87 10.72 -11.39
N ARG A 352 -5.25 11.82 -10.90
CA ARG A 352 -5.89 12.72 -9.92
C ARG A 352 -7.14 13.40 -10.46
N LEU A 353 -7.18 13.72 -11.76
CA LEU A 353 -8.37 14.28 -12.40
C LEU A 353 -9.52 13.28 -12.38
N GLU A 354 -9.25 12.02 -12.69
CA GLU A 354 -10.27 10.96 -12.64
C GLU A 354 -10.75 10.71 -11.20
N ILE A 355 -9.81 10.66 -10.23
CA ILE A 355 -10.12 10.51 -8.81
C ILE A 355 -10.95 11.70 -8.31
N ALA A 356 -10.58 12.93 -8.69
CA ALA A 356 -11.32 14.14 -8.34
C ALA A 356 -12.74 14.09 -8.91
N GLN A 357 -12.90 13.71 -10.17
CA GLN A 357 -14.21 13.54 -10.80
C GLN A 357 -15.06 12.51 -10.05
N TYR A 358 -14.47 11.36 -9.69
CA TYR A 358 -15.14 10.32 -8.92
C TYR A 358 -15.71 10.84 -7.59
N TYR A 359 -14.91 11.60 -6.83
CA TYR A 359 -15.36 12.15 -5.55
C TYR A 359 -16.32 13.32 -5.69
N LEU A 360 -16.12 14.21 -6.67
CA LEU A 360 -17.05 15.31 -6.95
C LEU A 360 -18.44 14.80 -7.34
N ASN A 361 -18.55 13.70 -8.09
CA ASN A 361 -19.84 13.07 -8.40
C ASN A 361 -20.63 12.60 -7.16
N LYS A 362 -19.96 12.46 -6.01
CA LYS A 362 -20.56 12.01 -4.74
C LYS A 362 -20.79 13.14 -3.74
N LYS A 363 -20.28 14.34 -4.00
CA LYS A 363 -20.22 15.46 -3.04
C LYS A 363 -20.89 16.69 -3.63
N ASN A 364 -21.63 17.45 -2.84
CA ASN A 364 -22.34 18.64 -3.34
C ASN A 364 -21.36 19.80 -3.55
N HIS A 365 -21.31 20.37 -4.75
CA HIS A 365 -20.36 21.41 -5.12
C HIS A 365 -20.96 22.35 -6.18
N GLU A 366 -20.44 23.57 -6.24
CA GLU A 366 -20.74 24.52 -7.32
C GLU A 366 -19.98 24.15 -8.61
N ASP A 367 -20.50 24.58 -9.76
CA ASP A 367 -19.86 24.35 -11.08
C ASP A 367 -18.45 24.97 -11.18
N SER A 368 -18.14 25.93 -10.31
CA SER A 368 -16.81 26.53 -10.18
C SER A 368 -15.74 25.54 -9.67
N VAL A 369 -16.16 24.50 -8.94
CA VAL A 369 -15.28 23.46 -8.39
C VAL A 369 -15.13 22.32 -9.39
N THR A 370 -14.22 22.48 -10.35
CA THR A 370 -13.98 21.49 -11.40
C THR A 370 -12.97 20.42 -11.00
N ALA A 371 -13.07 19.21 -11.57
CA ALA A 371 -12.08 18.14 -11.34
C ALA A 371 -10.65 18.54 -11.75
N ALA A 372 -10.51 19.38 -12.78
CA ALA A 372 -9.22 19.91 -13.20
C ALA A 372 -8.59 20.78 -12.11
N LEU A 373 -9.37 21.70 -11.53
CA LEU A 373 -8.92 22.53 -10.40
C LEU A 373 -8.46 21.66 -9.22
N ILE A 374 -9.23 20.65 -8.84
CA ILE A 374 -8.87 19.75 -7.74
C ILE A 374 -7.58 18.98 -8.05
N ALA A 375 -7.40 18.49 -9.29
CA ALA A 375 -6.20 17.77 -9.70
C ALA A 375 -4.94 18.63 -9.64
N ASP A 376 -5.06 19.93 -9.94
CA ASP A 376 -4.00 20.93 -9.88
C ASP A 376 -3.65 21.29 -8.43
N LEU A 377 -4.67 21.48 -7.58
CA LEU A 377 -4.46 21.79 -6.17
C LEU A 377 -3.92 20.61 -5.36
N SER A 378 -4.15 19.38 -5.80
CA SER A 378 -3.82 18.15 -5.08
C SER A 378 -2.52 17.47 -5.54
N ALA A 379 -1.55 18.23 -6.05
CA ALA A 379 -0.24 17.70 -6.42
C ALA A 379 0.41 16.93 -5.25
N GLY A 380 0.86 15.70 -5.51
CA GLY A 380 1.44 14.81 -4.50
C GLY A 380 0.46 14.24 -3.47
N TYR A 381 -0.85 14.43 -3.65
CA TYR A 381 -1.86 13.85 -2.76
C TYR A 381 -2.12 12.40 -3.10
N THR A 382 -2.47 11.62 -2.08
CA THR A 382 -3.05 10.29 -2.24
C THR A 382 -4.56 10.41 -2.52
N PRO A 383 -5.21 9.40 -3.12
CA PRO A 383 -6.67 9.40 -3.31
C PRO A 383 -7.45 9.72 -2.03
N VAL A 384 -7.06 9.12 -0.91
CA VAL A 384 -7.68 9.38 0.41
C VAL A 384 -7.46 10.82 0.87
N LYS A 385 -6.30 11.43 0.56
CA LYS A 385 -6.05 12.84 0.90
C LYS A 385 -6.88 13.79 0.03
N ILE A 386 -7.14 13.44 -1.24
CA ILE A 386 -8.08 14.17 -2.11
C ILE A 386 -9.50 14.08 -1.55
N GLU A 387 -9.94 12.90 -1.14
CA GLU A 387 -11.25 12.72 -0.50
C GLU A 387 -11.38 13.61 0.75
N LYS A 388 -10.37 13.56 1.62
CA LYS A 388 -10.30 14.35 2.85
C LYS A 388 -10.32 15.86 2.57
N LEU A 389 -9.60 16.32 1.54
CA LEU A 389 -9.63 17.72 1.10
C LEU A 389 -11.06 18.17 0.80
N LEU A 390 -11.80 17.37 0.03
CA LEU A 390 -13.18 17.68 -0.34
C LEU A 390 -14.15 17.56 0.86
N ASP A 391 -13.92 16.62 1.79
CA ASP A 391 -14.71 16.54 3.03
C ASP A 391 -14.50 17.76 3.91
N GLU A 392 -13.26 18.23 4.05
CA GLU A 392 -12.95 19.44 4.82
C GLU A 392 -13.57 20.67 4.15
N ALA A 393 -13.57 20.76 2.82
CA ALA A 393 -14.24 21.84 2.09
C ALA A 393 -15.75 21.86 2.35
N LEU A 394 -16.40 20.69 2.41
CA LEU A 394 -17.82 20.60 2.79
C LEU A 394 -18.07 21.01 4.25
N ILE A 395 -17.16 20.66 5.17
CA ILE A 395 -17.24 21.10 6.57
C ILE A 395 -17.14 22.62 6.67
N ILE A 396 -16.25 23.25 5.89
CA ILE A 396 -16.11 24.71 5.83
C ILE A 396 -17.38 25.34 5.25
N ALA A 397 -17.90 24.82 4.15
CA ALA A 397 -19.17 25.28 3.57
C ALA A 397 -20.31 25.21 4.60
N LEU A 398 -20.41 24.10 5.34
CA LEU A 398 -21.40 23.90 6.40
C LEU A 398 -21.24 24.93 7.53
N ARG A 399 -20.01 25.27 7.94
CA ARG A 399 -19.77 26.32 8.97
C ARG A 399 -20.33 27.68 8.54
N TYR A 400 -20.30 27.98 7.25
CA TYR A 400 -20.92 29.17 6.67
C TYR A 400 -22.40 28.97 6.28
N SER A 401 -23.05 27.93 6.79
CA SER A 401 -24.46 27.60 6.51
C SER A 401 -24.78 27.38 5.03
N ARG A 402 -23.79 26.96 4.22
CA ARG A 402 -23.96 26.58 2.82
C ARG A 402 -24.15 25.07 2.69
N THR A 403 -24.85 24.66 1.64
CA THR A 403 -25.13 23.23 1.34
C THR A 403 -24.22 22.66 0.25
N SER A 404 -23.46 23.51 -0.44
CA SER A 404 -22.48 23.16 -1.48
C SER A 404 -21.17 23.88 -1.23
N MET A 405 -20.05 23.21 -1.52
CA MET A 405 -18.71 23.83 -1.46
C MET A 405 -18.42 24.66 -2.71
N ASN A 406 -17.66 25.75 -2.54
CA ASN A 406 -17.12 26.57 -3.61
C ASN A 406 -15.58 26.52 -3.63
N VAL A 407 -14.96 27.25 -4.57
CA VAL A 407 -13.50 27.28 -4.73
C VAL A 407 -12.78 27.79 -3.48
N THR A 408 -13.34 28.81 -2.82
CA THR A 408 -12.78 29.38 -1.58
C THR A 408 -12.74 28.35 -0.46
N ASP A 409 -13.79 27.53 -0.32
CA ASP A 409 -13.82 26.44 0.67
C ASP A 409 -12.72 25.41 0.41
N VAL A 410 -12.49 25.05 -0.85
CA VAL A 410 -11.45 24.08 -1.24
C VAL A 410 -10.05 24.62 -0.94
N LEU A 411 -9.79 25.89 -1.26
CA LEU A 411 -8.52 26.54 -0.95
C LEU A 411 -8.28 26.62 0.57
N GLN A 412 -9.30 26.98 1.33
CA GLN A 412 -9.24 27.01 2.79
C GLN A 412 -9.04 25.59 3.37
N ALA A 413 -9.73 24.59 2.82
CA ALA A 413 -9.56 23.19 3.21
C ALA A 413 -8.15 22.65 2.92
N GLN A 414 -7.55 23.06 1.80
CA GLN A 414 -6.17 22.71 1.47
C GLN A 414 -5.22 23.24 2.55
N LEU A 415 -5.36 24.51 2.92
CA LEU A 415 -4.54 25.14 3.96
C LEU A 415 -4.72 24.45 5.32
N VAL A 416 -5.96 24.15 5.71
CA VAL A 416 -6.25 23.41 6.94
C VAL A 416 -5.64 22.01 6.91
N THR A 417 -5.68 21.33 5.77
CA THR A 417 -5.16 19.97 5.60
C THR A 417 -3.63 19.92 5.60
N GLU A 418 -2.96 20.93 5.05
CA GLU A 418 -1.50 20.97 4.93
C GLU A 418 -0.80 21.58 6.14
N VAL A 419 -1.36 22.65 6.70
CA VAL A 419 -0.69 23.47 7.73
C VAL A 419 -1.41 23.43 9.07
N GLY A 420 -2.70 23.13 9.07
CA GLY A 420 -3.55 23.08 10.25
C GLY A 420 -4.47 24.29 10.39
N VAL A 421 -5.28 24.26 11.46
CA VAL A 421 -6.27 25.29 11.76
C VAL A 421 -5.56 26.56 12.24
N ALA A 422 -6.02 27.71 11.76
CA ALA A 422 -5.53 29.02 12.21
C ALA A 422 -6.06 29.35 13.60
N HIS A 423 -5.20 29.94 14.43
CA HIS A 423 -5.55 30.44 15.75
C HIS A 423 -5.17 31.91 15.88
N GLU A 424 -6.14 32.74 16.29
CA GLU A 424 -5.88 34.11 16.72
C GLU A 424 -5.21 34.10 18.10
N MET A 425 -4.02 34.69 18.18
CA MET A 425 -3.23 34.73 19.41
C MET A 425 -3.29 36.10 20.12
N GLY A 426 -3.95 37.10 19.53
CA GLY A 426 -4.06 38.46 20.08
C GLY A 426 -2.69 39.15 20.21
N TYR A 427 -1.90 39.18 19.12
CA TYR A 427 -0.56 39.78 19.11
C TYR A 427 -0.55 41.27 19.46
N HIS A 428 0.56 41.74 20.05
CA HIS A 428 0.78 43.18 20.22
C HIS A 428 0.84 43.85 18.83
N PRO A 429 0.35 45.10 18.65
CA PRO A 429 0.33 45.75 17.34
C PRO A 429 1.69 45.78 16.63
N ASP A 430 2.78 45.98 17.37
CA ASP A 430 4.14 45.97 16.81
C ASP A 430 4.57 44.58 16.34
N GLU A 431 4.18 43.53 17.07
CA GLU A 431 4.46 42.14 16.72
C GLU A 431 3.64 41.73 15.50
N ARG A 432 2.34 42.07 15.47
CA ARG A 432 1.45 41.87 14.32
C ARG A 432 2.03 42.52 13.07
N ARG A 433 2.51 43.76 13.19
CA ARG A 433 3.13 44.50 12.09
C ARG A 433 4.43 43.86 11.62
N ARG A 434 5.27 43.39 12.55
CA ARG A 434 6.53 42.70 12.20
C ARG A 434 6.26 41.40 11.46
N ILE A 435 5.30 40.58 11.92
CA ILE A 435 4.87 39.36 11.23
C ILE A 435 4.35 39.71 9.83
N ALA A 436 3.52 40.76 9.69
CA ALA A 436 3.03 41.18 8.38
C ALA A 436 4.16 41.60 7.41
N ILE A 437 5.20 42.29 7.90
CA ILE A 437 6.38 42.63 7.10
C ILE A 437 7.17 41.37 6.70
N HIS A 438 7.32 40.43 7.64
CA HIS A 438 7.99 39.15 7.41
C HIS A 438 7.28 38.34 6.31
N GLU A 439 5.97 38.12 6.43
CA GLU A 439 5.17 37.40 5.44
C GLU A 439 5.08 38.13 4.10
N ALA A 440 5.01 39.47 4.12
CA ALA A 440 5.06 40.27 2.89
C ALA A 440 6.38 40.10 2.13
N GLY A 441 7.51 39.94 2.84
CA GLY A 441 8.81 39.62 2.25
C GLY A 441 8.77 38.31 1.47
N HIS A 442 8.26 37.25 2.08
CA HIS A 442 8.07 35.95 1.44
C HIS A 442 7.14 36.05 0.22
N ALA A 443 5.97 36.66 0.39
CA ALA A 443 4.96 36.76 -0.66
C ALA A 443 5.48 37.54 -1.88
N LEU A 444 6.09 38.71 -1.66
CA LEU A 444 6.69 39.52 -2.71
C LEU A 444 7.76 38.72 -3.48
N THR A 445 8.69 38.10 -2.75
CA THR A 445 9.81 37.37 -3.36
C THR A 445 9.32 36.14 -4.11
N ALA A 446 8.29 35.45 -3.60
CA ALA A 446 7.66 34.31 -4.26
C ALA A 446 7.01 34.73 -5.59
N VAL A 447 6.28 35.85 -5.63
CA VAL A 447 5.71 36.39 -6.88
C VAL A 447 6.82 36.77 -7.87
N LEU A 448 7.87 37.47 -7.42
CA LEU A 448 8.98 37.90 -8.27
C LEU A 448 9.79 36.72 -8.85
N THR A 449 9.87 35.62 -8.10
CA THR A 449 10.48 34.35 -8.55
C THR A 449 9.49 33.44 -9.29
N ARG A 450 8.31 33.96 -9.65
CA ARG A 450 7.26 33.28 -10.45
C ARG A 450 6.74 32.00 -9.81
N ARG A 451 6.69 31.96 -8.48
CA ARG A 451 6.00 30.91 -7.76
C ARG A 451 4.50 31.21 -7.75
N ASP A 452 3.70 30.16 -7.74
CA ASP A 452 2.26 30.32 -7.61
C ASP A 452 1.92 30.59 -6.14
N VAL A 453 1.76 31.87 -5.79
CA VAL A 453 1.31 32.28 -4.47
C VAL A 453 -0.20 32.12 -4.40
N LYS A 454 -0.66 31.33 -3.42
CA LYS A 454 -2.07 31.08 -3.16
C LYS A 454 -2.63 32.01 -2.09
N MET A 455 -1.83 32.30 -1.06
CA MET A 455 -2.24 33.09 0.11
C MET A 455 -1.01 33.57 0.89
N ALA A 456 -1.15 34.71 1.58
CA ALA A 456 -0.34 35.08 2.74
C ALA A 456 -1.24 35.31 3.96
N SER A 457 -0.81 34.90 5.16
CA SER A 457 -1.58 35.00 6.40
C SER A 457 -0.66 35.33 7.57
N ILE A 458 -1.10 36.21 8.47
CA ILE A 458 -0.41 36.52 9.74
C ILE A 458 -1.04 35.78 10.93
N LEU A 459 -1.95 34.84 10.66
CA LEU A 459 -2.54 33.99 11.69
C LEU A 459 -1.63 32.80 11.97
N ARG A 460 -1.51 32.46 13.25
CA ARG A 460 -0.68 31.34 13.67
C ARG A 460 -1.29 30.02 13.19
N ARG A 461 -0.49 29.20 12.50
CA ARG A 461 -0.85 27.84 12.08
C ARG A 461 0.21 26.86 12.57
N SER A 462 -0.18 25.99 13.50
CA SER A 462 0.74 25.05 14.14
C SER A 462 1.97 25.74 14.77
N ALA A 463 3.18 25.48 14.25
CA ALA A 463 4.43 26.05 14.74
C ALA A 463 4.79 27.41 14.11
N ALA A 464 4.14 27.81 13.00
CA ALA A 464 4.44 29.02 12.27
C ALA A 464 3.58 30.20 12.76
N LEU A 465 4.20 31.37 12.97
CA LEU A 465 3.54 32.60 13.43
C LEU A 465 2.76 33.30 12.32
N GLY A 466 3.20 33.14 11.08
CA GLY A 466 2.51 33.48 9.83
C GLY A 466 2.85 32.45 8.75
N LEU A 467 2.25 32.58 7.57
CA LEU A 467 2.48 31.65 6.45
C LEU A 467 2.22 32.32 5.09
N VAL A 468 3.14 32.11 4.15
CA VAL A 468 2.88 32.25 2.71
C VAL A 468 2.76 30.87 2.04
N ALA A 469 1.57 30.56 1.54
CA ALA A 469 1.33 29.35 0.77
C ALA A 469 1.73 29.58 -0.70
N HIS A 470 2.81 28.95 -1.16
CA HIS A 470 3.25 29.02 -2.54
C HIS A 470 3.64 27.66 -3.13
N GLY A 471 3.40 27.48 -4.42
CA GLY A 471 3.76 26.27 -5.18
C GLY A 471 4.54 26.60 -6.44
N ASP A 472 4.85 25.56 -7.21
CA ASP A 472 5.30 25.75 -8.58
C ASP A 472 4.09 25.90 -9.50
N VAL A 473 4.19 26.74 -10.52
CA VAL A 473 3.10 26.98 -11.49
C VAL A 473 2.77 25.72 -12.30
N GLU A 474 3.77 24.87 -12.52
CA GLU A 474 3.63 23.61 -13.26
C GLU A 474 4.19 22.45 -12.42
N GLU A 475 3.52 21.31 -12.47
CA GLU A 475 3.99 20.07 -11.85
C GLU A 475 5.19 19.52 -12.64
N ARG A 476 6.40 19.94 -12.23
CA ARG A 476 7.66 19.50 -12.82
C ARG A 476 8.38 18.54 -11.89
N PHE A 477 8.68 17.34 -12.40
CA PHE A 477 9.46 16.33 -11.68
C PHE A 477 10.96 16.65 -11.60
N LEU A 478 11.46 17.50 -12.51
CA LEU A 478 12.85 17.93 -12.54
C LEU A 478 12.96 19.38 -12.09
N LYS A 479 13.82 19.62 -11.11
CA LYS A 479 14.17 20.96 -10.61
C LYS A 479 15.56 21.34 -11.05
N THR A 480 15.72 22.59 -11.45
CA THR A 480 17.02 23.13 -11.82
C THR A 480 17.72 23.76 -10.62
N PRO A 481 19.06 23.86 -10.64
CA PRO A 481 19.82 24.66 -9.69
C PRO A 481 19.33 26.10 -9.51
N SER A 482 18.72 26.68 -10.55
CA SER A 482 18.15 28.03 -10.48
C SER A 482 16.88 28.06 -9.64
N ASP A 483 15.98 27.07 -9.82
CA ASP A 483 14.74 26.98 -9.04
C ASP A 483 15.05 26.84 -7.53
N ALA A 484 16.09 26.06 -7.19
CA ALA A 484 16.53 25.89 -5.81
C ALA A 484 17.14 27.20 -5.22
N ARG A 485 17.89 27.97 -6.01
CA ARG A 485 18.39 29.29 -5.58
C ARG A 485 17.25 30.29 -5.35
N ASP A 486 16.22 30.24 -6.19
CA ASP A 486 15.03 31.07 -6.00
C ASP A 486 14.28 30.72 -4.71
N LEU A 487 14.19 29.42 -4.37
CA LEU A 487 13.63 28.98 -3.09
C LEU A 487 14.45 29.44 -1.88
N ILE A 488 15.79 29.43 -1.97
CA ILE A 488 16.66 29.99 -0.92
C ILE A 488 16.36 31.49 -0.75
N ALA A 489 16.25 32.24 -1.84
CA ALA A 489 15.90 33.67 -1.78
C ALA A 489 14.52 33.90 -1.15
N VAL A 490 13.51 33.09 -1.50
CA VAL A 490 12.18 33.18 -0.89
C VAL A 490 12.24 32.86 0.61
N ALA A 491 12.96 31.82 1.03
CA ALA A 491 13.12 31.49 2.45
C ALA A 491 13.83 32.61 3.23
N LEU A 492 14.79 33.31 2.63
CA LEU A 492 15.51 34.39 3.31
C LEU A 492 14.82 35.76 3.21
N ALA A 493 13.65 35.83 2.55
CA ALA A 493 12.96 37.09 2.28
C ALA A 493 12.32 37.74 3.51
N GLY A 494 11.73 36.95 4.41
CA GLY A 494 11.18 37.48 5.67
C GLY A 494 12.26 38.16 6.51
N ARG A 495 13.44 37.52 6.63
CA ARG A 495 14.63 38.11 7.26
C ARG A 495 15.09 39.40 6.59
N ALA A 496 15.15 39.42 5.25
CA ALA A 496 15.57 40.60 4.50
C ALA A 496 14.61 41.78 4.73
N ALA A 497 13.30 41.52 4.72
CA ALA A 497 12.27 42.52 4.99
C ALA A 497 12.36 43.08 6.42
N GLU A 498 12.54 42.21 7.42
CA GLU A 498 12.70 42.64 8.81
C GLU A 498 13.95 43.50 9.03
N LEU A 499 15.10 43.09 8.48
CA LEU A 499 16.34 43.86 8.57
C LEU A 499 16.20 45.24 7.93
N GLN A 500 15.48 45.32 6.81
CA GLN A 500 15.27 46.57 6.10
C GLN A 500 14.38 47.56 6.85
N GLU A 501 13.30 47.08 7.50
CA GLU A 501 12.35 47.95 8.19
C GLU A 501 12.72 48.22 9.66
N TYR A 502 13.32 47.25 10.34
CA TYR A 502 13.62 47.32 11.79
C TYR A 502 15.10 47.38 12.13
N GLY A 503 16.01 47.14 11.16
CA GLY A 503 17.45 47.08 11.39
C GLY A 503 17.93 45.79 12.09
N GLU A 504 17.01 44.92 12.51
CA GLU A 504 17.30 43.66 13.18
C GLU A 504 16.29 42.56 12.80
N ALA A 505 16.78 41.32 12.82
CA ALA A 505 16.01 40.12 12.53
C ALA A 505 15.43 39.52 13.83
N SER A 506 14.16 39.13 13.82
CA SER A 506 13.51 38.46 14.95
C SER A 506 13.88 36.97 15.07
N SER A 507 13.43 36.34 16.16
CA SER A 507 13.53 34.89 16.35
C SER A 507 12.61 34.08 15.43
N GLY A 508 11.65 34.71 14.75
CA GLY A 508 10.71 34.06 13.84
C GLY A 508 11.36 33.44 12.60
N ILE A 509 12.57 33.88 12.24
CA ILE A 509 13.31 33.48 11.04
C ILE A 509 13.97 32.09 11.15
N SER A 510 13.99 31.50 12.35
CA SER A 510 14.70 30.24 12.63
C SER A 510 14.30 29.08 11.71
N SER A 511 13.00 28.95 11.40
CA SER A 511 12.48 27.91 10.49
C SER A 511 12.91 28.14 9.05
N ASP A 512 12.95 29.39 8.59
CA ASP A 512 13.28 29.69 7.21
C ASP A 512 14.77 29.50 6.92
N LEU A 513 15.62 29.84 7.91
CA LEU A 513 17.04 29.51 7.86
C LEU A 513 17.27 28.00 7.75
N ALA A 514 16.50 27.19 8.48
CA ALA A 514 16.57 25.74 8.39
C ALA A 514 16.14 25.24 7.00
N VAL A 515 15.08 25.79 6.41
CA VAL A 515 14.64 25.46 5.04
C VAL A 515 15.72 25.82 4.02
N ALA A 516 16.24 27.05 4.07
CA ALA A 516 17.30 27.51 3.16
C ALA A 516 18.57 26.64 3.27
N THR A 517 18.98 26.29 4.49
CA THR A 517 20.15 25.43 4.74
C THR A 517 19.97 24.02 4.17
N ASN A 518 18.77 23.44 4.29
CA ASN A 518 18.47 22.14 3.69
C ASN A 518 18.59 22.18 2.17
N ILE A 519 18.06 23.22 1.52
CA ILE A 519 18.12 23.39 0.06
C ILE A 519 19.56 23.61 -0.41
N ALA A 520 20.33 24.45 0.28
CA ALA A 520 21.75 24.67 -0.01
C ALA A 520 22.54 23.36 0.11
N SER A 521 22.28 22.57 1.16
CA SER A 521 22.92 21.26 1.37
C SER A 521 22.56 20.26 0.27
N GLN A 522 21.34 20.27 -0.24
CA GLN A 522 20.94 19.42 -1.39
C GLN A 522 21.65 19.86 -2.67
N LEU A 523 21.74 21.16 -2.95
CA LEU A 523 22.45 21.67 -4.12
C LEU A 523 23.92 21.24 -4.13
N VAL A 524 24.59 21.37 -2.98
CA VAL A 524 26.00 21.01 -2.84
C VAL A 524 26.20 19.50 -2.81
N GLY A 525 25.45 18.78 -1.97
CA GLY A 525 25.69 17.37 -1.68
C GLY A 525 25.04 16.36 -2.63
N GLN A 526 23.99 16.74 -3.37
CA GLN A 526 23.28 15.85 -4.30
C GLN A 526 23.43 16.27 -5.76
N LEU A 527 23.39 17.58 -6.03
CA LEU A 527 23.31 18.11 -7.40
C LEU A 527 24.65 18.56 -7.99
N GLY A 528 25.75 18.41 -7.25
CA GLY A 528 27.10 18.71 -7.75
C GLY A 528 27.38 20.20 -7.96
N ASN A 529 26.63 21.09 -7.30
CA ASN A 529 26.93 22.53 -7.29
C ASN A 529 28.00 22.91 -6.25
N GLY A 530 28.57 21.93 -5.56
CA GLY A 530 29.71 22.11 -4.67
C GLY A 530 31.04 22.20 -5.42
N PRO A 531 32.16 22.13 -4.70
CA PRO A 531 33.50 22.15 -5.29
C PRO A 531 33.82 20.90 -6.13
N GLY A 532 33.00 19.84 -6.05
CA GLY A 532 33.17 18.60 -6.81
C GLY A 532 31.85 18.03 -7.32
N LEU A 533 31.96 17.06 -8.24
CA LEU A 533 30.81 16.38 -8.86
C LEU A 533 30.36 15.12 -8.11
N LEU A 534 31.06 14.75 -7.03
CA LEU A 534 30.71 13.57 -6.24
C LEU A 534 29.45 13.84 -5.41
N SER A 535 28.51 12.90 -5.44
CA SER A 535 27.35 12.93 -4.56
C SER A 535 27.75 12.50 -3.15
N LEU A 536 27.65 13.41 -2.19
CA LEU A 536 27.84 13.12 -0.77
C LEU A 536 26.71 12.23 -0.21
N GLU A 537 25.56 12.18 -0.89
CA GLU A 537 24.50 11.23 -0.56
C GLU A 537 24.94 9.78 -0.81
N ALA A 538 25.64 9.53 -1.93
CA ALA A 538 26.18 8.21 -2.27
C ALA A 538 27.26 7.73 -1.30
N ALA A 539 27.91 8.66 -0.57
CA ALA A 539 28.87 8.30 0.48
C ALA A 539 28.13 7.67 1.67
N GLY A 540 28.17 6.34 1.77
CA GLY A 540 27.62 5.56 2.88
C GLY A 540 28.40 5.71 4.18
N MET A 541 28.64 6.94 4.65
CA MET A 541 29.28 7.20 5.94
C MET A 541 28.28 6.86 7.08
N PRO A 542 28.59 5.89 7.95
CA PRO A 542 27.68 5.46 9.02
C PRO A 542 27.49 6.50 10.14
N THR A 543 28.37 7.50 10.23
CA THR A 543 28.47 8.44 11.36
C THR A 543 27.68 9.73 11.17
N ALA A 544 27.27 10.08 9.95
CA ALA A 544 26.47 11.27 9.64
C ALA A 544 25.11 10.83 9.07
N GLY A 545 24.10 10.74 9.95
CA GLY A 545 22.80 10.16 9.64
C GLY A 545 21.94 10.95 8.63
N ASN A 546 22.30 12.18 8.28
CA ASN A 546 21.58 12.99 7.29
C ASN A 546 22.54 13.77 6.36
N LEU A 547 22.04 14.16 5.18
CA LEU A 547 22.82 14.87 4.16
C LEU A 547 23.40 16.20 4.65
N VAL A 548 22.63 16.96 5.42
CA VAL A 548 23.06 18.25 5.97
C VAL A 548 24.30 18.08 6.86
N ALA A 549 24.30 17.10 7.76
CA ALA A 549 25.47 16.84 8.61
C ALA A 549 26.71 16.47 7.76
N LYS A 550 26.53 15.72 6.66
CA LYS A 550 27.63 15.40 5.74
C LYS A 550 28.21 16.66 5.10
N VAL A 551 27.35 17.55 4.57
CA VAL A 551 27.77 18.82 3.97
C VAL A 551 28.47 19.72 4.98
N LEU A 552 27.94 19.86 6.20
CA LEU A 552 28.52 20.71 7.23
C LEU A 552 29.83 20.16 7.80
N SER A 553 30.05 18.84 7.74
CA SER A 553 31.28 18.20 8.20
C SER A 553 32.44 18.32 7.21
N ASP A 554 32.14 18.54 5.93
CA ASP A 554 33.12 18.75 4.88
C ASP A 554 33.34 20.25 4.66
N GLU A 555 34.54 20.74 4.97
CA GLU A 555 34.83 22.18 4.97
C GLU A 555 34.59 22.86 3.60
N PRO A 556 35.06 22.31 2.46
CA PRO A 556 34.75 22.86 1.14
C PRO A 556 33.26 22.88 0.80
N SER A 557 32.52 21.83 1.17
CA SER A 557 31.06 21.77 0.95
C SER A 557 30.30 22.74 1.85
N ARG A 558 30.74 22.91 3.10
CA ARG A 558 30.19 23.89 4.04
C ARG A 558 30.36 25.31 3.50
N GLU A 559 31.55 25.65 3.01
CA GLU A 559 31.81 26.97 2.40
C GLU A 559 30.94 27.22 1.17
N ALA A 560 30.77 26.22 0.31
CA ALA A 560 29.89 26.32 -0.86
C ALA A 560 28.40 26.50 -0.46
N ALA A 561 27.95 25.81 0.59
CA ALA A 561 26.58 25.96 1.11
C ALA A 561 26.38 27.35 1.72
N GLU A 562 27.35 27.87 2.48
CA GLU A 562 27.31 29.22 3.05
C GLU A 562 27.28 30.29 1.94
N ALA A 563 28.06 30.11 0.88
CA ALA A 563 28.06 31.03 -0.27
C ALA A 563 26.67 31.09 -0.96
N LEU A 564 25.97 29.96 -1.09
CA LEU A 564 24.60 29.93 -1.61
C LEU A 564 23.60 30.64 -0.67
N MET A 565 23.78 30.52 0.64
CA MET A 565 22.97 31.24 1.63
C MET A 565 23.17 32.76 1.54
N VAL A 566 24.42 33.20 1.40
CA VAL A 566 24.76 34.62 1.20
C VAL A 566 24.18 35.14 -0.10
N GLU A 567 24.36 34.43 -1.22
CA GLU A 567 23.76 34.78 -2.52
C GLU A 567 22.24 34.93 -2.40
N GLY A 568 21.58 33.97 -1.75
CA GLY A 568 20.13 34.01 -1.52
C GLY A 568 19.71 35.21 -0.67
N SER A 569 20.44 35.53 0.40
CA SER A 569 20.17 36.68 1.26
C SER A 569 20.33 38.01 0.52
N GLU A 570 21.36 38.15 -0.31
CA GLU A 570 21.59 39.35 -1.11
C GLU A 570 20.51 39.55 -2.17
N ARG A 571 20.10 38.46 -2.86
CA ARG A 571 19.00 38.49 -3.82
C ARG A 571 17.68 38.90 -3.15
N ALA A 572 17.38 38.33 -1.99
CA ALA A 572 16.20 38.66 -1.22
C ALA A 572 16.21 40.15 -0.82
N ALA A 573 17.31 40.65 -0.26
CA ALA A 573 17.48 42.05 0.12
C ALA A 573 17.35 43.01 -1.08
N LEU A 574 17.88 42.65 -2.24
CA LEU A 574 17.73 43.43 -3.46
C LEU A 574 16.26 43.53 -3.88
N MET A 575 15.52 42.42 -3.83
CA MET A 575 14.09 42.38 -4.20
C MET A 575 13.23 43.18 -3.22
N THR A 576 13.41 43.00 -1.90
CA THR A 576 12.64 43.72 -0.88
C THR A 576 12.96 45.21 -0.85
N SER A 577 14.21 45.59 -1.13
CA SER A 577 14.63 46.99 -1.20
C SER A 577 14.10 47.67 -2.46
N LYS A 578 14.27 47.03 -3.62
CA LYS A 578 13.83 47.58 -4.90
C LYS A 578 12.31 47.77 -4.98
N TYR A 579 11.55 46.83 -4.44
CA TYR A 579 10.07 46.85 -4.47
C TYR A 579 9.47 47.11 -3.08
N ARG A 580 10.13 47.97 -2.29
CA ARG A 580 9.73 48.30 -0.92
C ARG A 580 8.28 48.78 -0.81
N GLU A 581 7.81 49.58 -1.75
CA GLU A 581 6.42 50.08 -1.73
C GLU A 581 5.39 48.93 -1.88
N ALA A 582 5.65 47.98 -2.77
CA ALA A 582 4.82 46.79 -2.92
C ALA A 582 4.82 45.95 -1.64
N LEU A 583 5.99 45.75 -1.03
CA LEU A 583 6.14 45.05 0.25
C LEU A 583 5.29 45.68 1.35
N LEU A 584 5.37 47.01 1.51
CA LEU A 584 4.61 47.73 2.53
C LEU A 584 3.11 47.69 2.27
N ARG A 585 2.65 47.72 1.01
CA ARG A 585 1.24 47.56 0.66
C ARG A 585 0.71 46.17 1.00
N ILE A 586 1.48 45.12 0.72
CA ILE A 586 1.13 43.75 1.11
C ILE A 586 1.05 43.65 2.64
N ALA A 587 2.04 44.17 3.37
CA ALA A 587 2.05 44.14 4.83
C ALA A 587 0.89 44.93 5.46
N ASN A 588 0.55 46.10 4.91
CA ASN A 588 -0.62 46.87 5.36
C ASN A 588 -1.92 46.08 5.14
N GLY A 589 -2.10 45.47 3.96
CA GLY A 589 -3.26 44.63 3.69
C GLY A 589 -3.37 43.45 4.66
N LEU A 590 -2.25 42.77 4.95
CA LEU A 590 -2.22 41.69 5.96
C LEU A 590 -2.61 42.19 7.37
N CYS A 591 -2.18 43.40 7.76
CA CYS A 591 -2.59 43.99 9.03
C CYS A 591 -4.09 44.31 9.10
N GLU A 592 -4.71 44.65 7.96
CA GLU A 592 -6.13 45.01 7.85
C GLU A 592 -7.05 43.79 7.80
N SER A 593 -6.69 42.76 7.03
CA SER A 593 -7.56 41.60 6.74
C SER A 593 -7.11 40.28 7.35
N ASP A 594 -5.97 40.26 8.07
CA ASP A 594 -5.28 39.06 8.60
C ASP A 594 -4.74 38.08 7.54
N GLU A 595 -5.40 38.00 6.38
CA GLU A 595 -5.03 37.17 5.26
C GLU A 595 -5.21 37.94 3.94
N LEU A 596 -4.35 37.68 2.96
CA LEU A 596 -4.47 38.17 1.59
C LEU A 596 -4.44 37.01 0.62
N GLU A 597 -5.31 37.05 -0.38
CA GLU A 597 -5.35 36.06 -1.45
C GLU A 597 -4.22 36.26 -2.46
N GLY A 598 -3.76 35.18 -3.08
CA GLY A 598 -2.69 35.18 -4.06
C GLY A 598 -2.90 36.16 -5.21
N GLU A 599 -4.12 36.27 -5.73
CA GLU A 599 -4.46 37.20 -6.82
C GLU A 599 -4.36 38.67 -6.38
N GLN A 600 -4.73 38.99 -5.14
CA GLN A 600 -4.55 40.33 -4.58
C GLN A 600 -3.08 40.69 -4.45
N ILE A 601 -2.26 39.75 -3.97
CA ILE A 601 -0.81 39.92 -3.85
C ILE A 601 -0.19 40.11 -5.23
N LYS A 602 -0.53 39.27 -6.21
CA LYS A 602 -0.06 39.38 -7.60
C LYS A 602 -0.46 40.72 -8.22
N ALA A 603 -1.68 41.18 -8.00
CA ALA A 603 -2.16 42.48 -8.48
C ALA A 603 -1.31 43.63 -7.91
N ILE A 604 -1.05 43.63 -6.60
CA ILE A 604 -0.20 44.65 -5.96
C ILE A 604 1.20 44.66 -6.59
N VAL A 605 1.82 43.48 -6.80
CA VAL A 605 3.17 43.40 -7.37
C VAL A 605 3.20 43.82 -8.84
N ALA A 606 2.17 43.48 -9.61
CA ALA A 606 2.04 43.81 -11.03
C ALA A 606 2.00 45.32 -11.31
N GLU A 607 1.55 46.12 -10.33
CA GLU A 607 1.57 47.59 -10.44
C GLU A 607 3.00 48.17 -10.49
N TYR A 608 4.00 47.46 -9.97
CA TYR A 608 5.38 47.94 -9.87
C TYR A 608 6.36 47.26 -10.83
N THR A 609 6.01 46.08 -11.34
CA THR A 609 6.88 45.33 -12.27
C THR A 609 6.07 44.37 -13.12
N ASP A 610 6.56 44.11 -14.33
CA ASP A 610 5.99 43.04 -15.15
C ASP A 610 6.32 41.68 -14.53
N ILE A 611 5.28 40.91 -14.23
CA ILE A 611 5.33 39.57 -13.65
C ILE A 611 5.25 38.46 -14.72
N THR A 612 5.13 38.81 -16.02
CA THR A 612 4.90 37.86 -17.12
C THR A 612 6.17 37.32 -17.82
N GLU A 613 7.28 38.07 -17.92
CA GLU A 613 8.51 37.64 -18.67
C GLU A 613 9.54 36.74 -17.96
N ARG A 614 9.67 35.48 -18.37
CA ARG A 614 10.70 34.54 -17.87
C ARG A 614 12.06 35.02 -18.40
N ARG A 615 12.78 35.84 -17.65
CA ARG A 615 14.24 35.90 -17.86
C ARG A 615 14.75 34.51 -17.55
N GLY A 616 15.15 33.79 -18.60
CA GLY A 616 15.84 32.50 -18.47
C GLY A 616 17.06 32.62 -17.55
N PRO A 617 17.79 31.52 -17.29
CA PRO A 617 18.93 31.54 -16.39
C PRO A 617 19.82 32.74 -16.73
N VAL A 618 20.08 33.61 -15.74
CA VAL A 618 21.06 34.68 -15.87
C VAL A 618 22.38 33.97 -16.20
N ARG A 619 22.75 33.96 -17.48
CA ARG A 619 24.07 33.54 -17.91
C ARG A 619 25.02 34.59 -17.34
N ILE A 620 25.65 34.28 -16.22
CA ILE A 620 26.86 34.98 -15.80
C ILE A 620 27.84 34.77 -16.96
N ALA A 621 28.10 35.82 -17.73
CA ALA A 621 29.17 35.78 -18.72
C ALA A 621 30.46 35.42 -17.96
N PRO A 622 31.29 34.49 -18.47
CA PRO A 622 32.56 34.20 -17.83
C PRO A 622 33.34 35.50 -17.73
N VAL A 623 33.77 35.84 -16.51
CA VAL A 623 34.76 36.89 -16.30
C VAL A 623 35.95 36.50 -17.17
N ARG A 624 36.18 37.27 -18.24
CA ARG A 624 37.42 37.17 -19.00
C ARG A 624 38.51 37.63 -18.05
N THR A 625 39.26 36.68 -17.51
CA THR A 625 40.57 36.95 -16.93
C THR A 625 41.45 37.49 -18.06
N THR A 626 41.72 38.80 -18.02
CA THR A 626 42.89 39.41 -18.66
C THR A 626 43.97 39.59 -17.62
#